data_AF-A0A7C4WDN1-F1
#
_entry.id   AF-A0A7C4WDN1-F1
#
_cell.length_a   1.000
_cell.length_b   1.000
_cell.length_c   1.000
_cell.angle_alpha   90.00
_cell.angle_beta   90.00
_cell.angle_gamma   90.00
#
_symmetry.space_group_name_H-M   'P 1'
#
loop_
_entity.id
_entity.type
_entity.pdbx_description
1 polymer ?
#
loop_
_entity_poly.entity_id
_entity_poly.type
_entity_poly.pdbx_seq_one_letter_code
_entity_poly.pdbx_strand_id
1 'polypeptide(L)' 'SHGDHRLAMALAVAGLIAQGETIVEDAACIADSFPGFVEVMRALGAEMEIE' A
#
# COMPACT_ATOMS: atom_id res chain seq x y z
N SER A 1 7.81 5.83 3.23
CA SER A 1 8.42 4.68 2.52
C SER A 1 9.84 4.98 2.05
N HIS A 2 10.34 6.22 2.22
CA HIS A 2 11.61 6.68 1.66
C HIS A 2 11.69 6.58 0.13
N GLY A 3 10.55 6.56 -0.57
CA GLY A 3 10.47 6.45 -2.02
C GLY A 3 10.73 5.05 -2.57
N ASP A 4 10.84 4.02 -1.72
CA ASP A 4 10.97 2.63 -2.17
C ASP A 4 9.58 2.00 -2.34
N HIS A 5 9.21 1.76 -3.60
CA HIS A 5 7.92 1.19 -3.98
C HIS A 5 7.69 -0.22 -3.41
N ARG A 6 8.75 -1.02 -3.22
CA ARG A 6 8.64 -2.37 -2.66
C ARG A 6 8.40 -2.30 -1.17
N LEU A 7 9.12 -1.43 -0.48
CA LEU A 7 8.91 -1.19 0.95
C LEU A 7 7.48 -0.67 1.20
N ALA A 8 7.01 0.26 0.37
CA ALA A 8 5.64 0.78 0.46
C ALA A 8 4.59 -0.35 0.32
N MET A 9 4.69 -1.19 -0.72
CA MET A 9 3.78 -2.32 -0.91
C MET A 9 3.88 -3.36 0.22
N ALA A 10 5.09 -3.67 0.70
CA ALA A 10 5.29 -4.64 1.78
C ALA A 10 4.67 -4.16 3.10
N LEU A 11 4.84 -2.89 3.45
CA LEU A 11 4.23 -2.29 4.64
C LEU A 11 2.70 -2.22 4.51
N ALA A 12 2.19 -1.91 3.32
CA ALA A 12 0.74 -1.88 3.08
C ALA A 12 0.11 -3.27 3.26
N VAL A 13 0.76 -4.34 2.79
CA VAL A 13 0.32 -5.72 3.02
C VAL A 13 0.42 -6.09 4.51
N ALA A 14 1.48 -5.67 5.20
CA ALA A 14 1.62 -5.91 6.64
C ALA A 14 0.51 -5.20 7.46
N GLY A 15 0.07 -4.02 7.01
CA GLY A 15 -1.02 -3.25 7.63
C GLY A 15 -2.36 -3.99 7.67
N LEU A 16 -2.61 -4.92 6.73
CA LEU A 16 -3.85 -5.70 6.67
C LEU A 16 -4.08 -6.61 7.88
N ILE A 17 -3.03 -6.91 8.66
CA ILE A 17 -3.11 -7.72 9.88
C ILE A 17 -2.69 -6.94 11.14
N ALA A 18 -2.30 -5.68 10.98
CA ALA A 18 -1.91 -4.83 12.10
C ALA A 18 -3.13 -4.45 12.93
N GLN A 19 -2.91 -4.21 14.23
CA GLN A 19 -3.97 -3.68 15.09
C GLN A 19 -4.05 -2.17 14.93
N GLY A 20 -5.25 -1.67 14.64
CA GLY A 20 -5.49 -0.24 14.41
C GLY A 20 -5.18 0.20 12.98
N GLU A 21 -5.07 1.51 12.79
CA GLU A 21 -4.80 2.11 11.49
C GLU A 21 -3.30 2.06 11.15
N THR A 22 -2.99 1.68 9.91
CA THR A 22 -1.61 1.71 9.38
C THR A 22 -1.53 2.76 8.28
N ILE A 23 -0.68 3.77 8.48
CA ILE A 23 -0.41 4.82 7.49
C ILE A 23 0.98 4.59 6.91
N VAL A 24 1.06 4.40 5.58
CA VAL A 24 2.34 4.29 4.85
C VAL A 24 2.61 5.60 4.13
N GLU A 25 3.53 6.39 4.64
CA GLU A 25 3.93 7.67 4.02
C GLU A 25 4.70 7.44 2.70
N ASP A 26 4.71 8.43 1.82
CA ASP A 26 5.38 8.40 0.50
C ASP A 26 4.97 7.20 -0.38
N ALA A 27 3.70 6.77 -0.33
CA ALA A 27 3.21 5.62 -1.10
C ALA A 27 3.02 5.89 -2.60
N ALA A 28 3.12 7.16 -3.06
CA ALA A 28 2.97 7.51 -4.47
C ALA A 28 3.98 6.79 -5.40
N CYS A 29 5.17 6.43 -4.90
CA CYS A 29 6.19 5.67 -5.63
C CYS A 29 5.73 4.26 -6.04
N ILE A 30 4.67 3.71 -5.43
CA ILE A 30 4.12 2.39 -5.82
C ILE A 30 3.81 2.34 -7.32
N ALA A 31 3.24 3.44 -7.86
CA ALA A 31 2.82 3.54 -9.24
C ALA A 31 3.97 3.41 -10.25
N ASP A 32 5.22 3.64 -9.84
CA ASP A 32 6.41 3.49 -10.70
C ASP A 32 6.64 2.03 -11.12
N SER A 33 6.22 1.08 -10.26
CA SER A 33 6.46 -0.36 -10.47
C SER A 33 5.19 -1.17 -10.64
N PHE A 34 4.10 -0.76 -9.97
CA PHE A 34 2.83 -1.44 -9.98
C PHE A 34 1.68 -0.42 -9.98
N PRO A 35 1.44 0.24 -11.12
CA PRO A 35 0.27 1.10 -11.28
C PRO A 35 -1.00 0.27 -11.08
N GLY A 36 -1.93 0.76 -10.26
CA GLY A 36 -3.17 0.04 -9.96
C GLY A 36 -3.10 -0.90 -8.73
N PHE A 37 -2.01 -0.88 -7.97
CA PHE A 37 -1.82 -1.77 -6.81
C PHE A 37 -3.00 -1.71 -5.82
N VAL A 38 -3.45 -0.51 -5.44
CA VAL A 38 -4.53 -0.34 -4.47
C VAL A 38 -5.86 -0.86 -5.01
N GLU A 39 -6.15 -0.63 -6.29
CA GLU A 39 -7.34 -1.12 -6.97
C GLU A 39 -7.37 -2.64 -7.02
N VAL A 40 -6.24 -3.28 -7.31
CA VAL A 40 -6.10 -4.74 -7.29
C VAL A 40 -6.32 -5.28 -5.89
N MET A 41 -5.69 -4.68 -4.88
CA MET A 41 -5.84 -5.11 -3.48
C MET A 41 -7.29 -4.96 -3.00
N ARG A 42 -7.97 -3.85 -3.36
CA ARG A 42 -9.40 -3.65 -3.10
C ARG A 42 -10.27 -4.69 -3.79
N ALA A 43 -9.97 -5.06 -5.04
CA ALA A 43 -10.69 -6.11 -5.76
C ALA A 43 -10.53 -7.50 -5.10
N LEU A 44 -9.44 -7.70 -4.34
CA LEU A 44 -9.19 -8.90 -3.54
C LEU A 44 -9.81 -8.83 -2.12
N GLY A 45 -10.45 -7.72 -1.76
CA GLY A 45 -11.11 -7.52 -0.47
C GLY A 45 -10.26 -6.81 0.59
N ALA A 46 -9.12 -6.23 0.24
CA ALA A 46 -8.34 -5.43 1.16
C ALA A 46 -8.99 -4.05 1.40
N GLU A 47 -9.08 -3.65 2.66
CA GLU A 47 -9.47 -2.29 3.05
C GLU A 47 -8.23 -1.39 3.02
N MET A 48 -8.02 -0.73 1.88
CA MET A 48 -6.84 0.11 1.63
C MET A 48 -7.26 1.36 0.87
N GLU A 49 -6.63 2.50 1.14
CA GLU A 49 -6.82 3.75 0.38
C GLU A 49 -5.47 4.39 0.06
N ILE A 50 -5.44 5.21 -1.00
CA ILE A 50 -4.30 6.05 -1.34
C ILE A 50 -4.79 7.48 -1.51
N GLU A 51 -4.12 8.40 -0.83
CA GLU A 51 -4.37 9.85 -0.87
C GLU A 51 -3.24 10.57 -1.60
#